data_AF-A0A212D6D0-F1
#
_entry.id   AF-A0A212D6D0-F1
#
_cell.length_a   1.000
_cell.length_b   1.000
_cell.length_c   1.000
_cell.angle_alpha   90.00
_cell.angle_beta   90.00
_cell.angle_gamma   90.00
#
_symmetry.space_group_name_H-M   'P 1'
#
loop_
_entity.id
_entity.type
_entity.pdbx_description
1 polymer ?
#
loop_
_entity_poly.entity_id
_entity_poly.type
_entity_poly.pdbx_seq_one_letter_code
_entity_poly.pdbx_strand_id
1 'polypeptide(L)'
;MDWRPRHLTRWNRYCTSTLRHLLPLLERNQEDVEEDHRAELLKQLGDYRFSGFPLHMPYSEVKPLIEAVYSTGVHNIDAPNVEFALAVYVHPYPKNVLSVWIYVASLIRNR
;
A
#
# COMPACT_ATOMS: atom_id res chain seq x y z
N MET A 1 16.37 -11.46 4.28
CA MET A 1 15.34 -10.98 3.33
C MET A 1 15.95 -9.81 2.61
N ASP A 2 16.24 -9.97 1.32
CA ASP A 2 16.85 -8.90 0.54
C ASP A 2 15.77 -8.25 -0.33
N TRP A 3 15.54 -6.95 -0.11
CA TRP A 3 14.60 -6.16 -0.89
C TRP A 3 15.30 -5.61 -2.12
N ARG A 4 14.86 -6.05 -3.31
CA ARG A 4 15.33 -5.54 -4.61
C ARG A 4 16.85 -5.30 -4.70
N PRO A 5 17.70 -6.29 -4.40
CA PRO A 5 19.16 -6.08 -4.24
C PRO A 5 19.88 -5.57 -5.50
N ARG A 6 19.26 -5.72 -6.68
CA ARG A 6 19.84 -5.37 -7.99
C ARG A 6 19.13 -4.21 -8.69
N HIS A 7 18.08 -3.63 -8.09
CA HIS A 7 17.23 -2.65 -8.75
C HIS A 7 16.98 -1.42 -7.87
N LEU A 8 17.10 -0.23 -8.46
CA LEU A 8 16.75 1.01 -7.78
C LEU A 8 15.24 1.04 -7.46
N THR A 9 14.90 1.25 -6.19
CA THR A 9 13.51 1.47 -5.75
C THR A 9 13.16 2.95 -5.88
N ARG A 10 12.37 3.29 -6.90
CA ARG A 10 11.85 4.65 -7.10
C ARG A 10 10.54 4.80 -6.33
N TRP A 11 10.48 5.77 -5.43
CA TRP A 11 9.28 6.02 -4.64
C TRP A 11 8.44 7.13 -5.25
N ASN A 12 7.18 6.83 -5.58
CA ASN A 12 6.21 7.81 -6.01
C ASN A 12 5.65 8.54 -4.78
N ARG A 13 6.10 9.78 -4.55
CA ARG A 13 5.70 10.59 -3.40
C ARG A 13 4.22 10.98 -3.43
N TYR A 14 3.69 11.25 -4.61
CA TYR A 14 2.29 11.63 -4.79
C TYR A 14 1.38 10.47 -4.37
N CYS A 15 1.56 9.29 -4.97
CA CYS A 15 0.82 8.10 -4.62
C CYS A 15 1.02 7.70 -3.14
N THR A 16 2.24 7.77 -2.62
CA THR A 16 2.50 7.51 -1.19
C THR A 16 1.69 8.44 -0.28
N SER A 17 1.57 9.72 -0.65
CA SER A 17 0.74 10.68 0.08
C SER A 17 -0.74 10.34 -0.05
N THR A 18 -1.24 10.08 -1.26
CA THR A 18 -2.63 9.64 -1.51
C THR A 18 -3.00 8.43 -0.68
N LEU A 19 -2.20 7.36 -0.71
CA LEU A 19 -2.46 6.14 0.05
C LEU A 19 -2.52 6.43 1.55
N ARG A 20 -1.66 7.30 2.08
CA ARG A 20 -1.68 7.67 3.51
C ARG A 20 -2.99 8.35 3.92
N HIS A 21 -3.61 9.14 3.04
CA HIS A 21 -4.91 9.76 3.31
C HIS A 21 -6.08 8.77 3.18
N LEU A 22 -5.93 7.74 2.35
CA LEU A 22 -6.96 6.72 2.13
C LEU A 22 -7.04 5.69 3.28
N LEU A 23 -5.90 5.32 3.87
CA LEU A 23 -5.86 4.27 4.90
C LEU A 23 -6.80 4.50 6.11
N PRO A 24 -6.94 5.72 6.67
CA PRO A 24 -7.91 5.99 7.73
C PRO A 24 -9.38 5.86 7.28
N LEU A 25 -9.66 6.07 5.99
CA LEU A 25 -11.01 5.92 5.45
C LEU A 25 -11.39 4.44 5.34
N LEU A 26 -10.44 3.58 4.96
CA LEU A 26 -10.62 2.13 4.91
C LEU A 26 -10.97 1.56 6.29
N GLU A 27 -10.30 2.02 7.34
CA GLU A 27 -10.61 1.60 8.72
C GLU A 27 -12.04 1.98 9.14
N ARG A 28 -12.56 3.12 8.67
CA ARG A 28 -13.91 3.59 9.03
C ARG A 28 -15.02 2.88 8.28
N ASN A 29 -14.75 2.41 7.07
CA ASN A 29 -15.75 2.00 6.10
C ASN A 29 -15.51 0.56 5.60
N GLN A 30 -15.18 -0.37 6.50
CA GLN A 30 -14.71 -1.73 6.17
C GLN A 30 -15.57 -2.56 5.19
N GLU A 31 -16.85 -2.22 4.97
CA GLU A 31 -17.81 -3.11 4.27
C GLU A 31 -18.08 -2.76 2.79
N ASP A 32 -17.97 -1.49 2.35
CA ASP A 32 -18.45 -1.06 1.00
C ASP A 32 -17.36 -0.46 0.07
N VAL A 33 -16.09 -0.49 0.48
CA VAL A 33 -15.09 0.44 -0.08
C VAL A 33 -14.25 -0.11 -1.22
N GLU A 34 -14.21 -1.42 -1.50
CA GLU A 34 -13.28 -1.93 -2.53
C GLU A 34 -13.52 -1.33 -3.93
N GLU A 35 -14.77 -1.12 -4.33
CA GLU A 35 -15.10 -0.59 -5.66
C GLU A 35 -14.96 0.94 -5.73
N ASP A 36 -15.49 1.66 -4.74
CA ASP A 36 -15.36 3.12 -4.62
C ASP A 36 -13.89 3.56 -4.43
N HIS A 37 -13.10 2.80 -3.66
CA HIS A 37 -11.68 3.03 -3.47
C HIS A 37 -10.90 2.87 -4.76
N ARG A 38 -11.20 1.83 -5.55
CA ARG A 38 -10.56 1.64 -6.86
C ARG A 38 -10.94 2.78 -7.80
N ALA A 39 -12.18 3.22 -7.80
CA ALA A 39 -12.62 4.36 -8.61
C ALA A 39 -11.93 5.67 -8.21
N GLU A 40 -11.82 5.99 -6.92
CA GLU A 40 -11.16 7.20 -6.43
C GLU A 40 -9.64 7.16 -6.67
N LEU A 41 -8.99 6.00 -6.49
CA LEU A 41 -7.59 5.83 -6.86
C LEU A 41 -7.37 6.01 -8.36
N LEU A 42 -8.21 5.41 -9.21
CA LEU A 42 -8.12 5.57 -10.66
C LEU A 42 -8.35 7.02 -11.09
N LYS A 43 -9.24 7.74 -10.40
CA LYS A 43 -9.46 9.17 -10.65
C LYS A 43 -8.25 10.02 -10.28
N GLN A 44 -7.61 9.75 -9.15
CA GLN A 44 -6.42 10.50 -8.70
C GLN A 44 -5.13 10.11 -9.45
N LEU A 45 -5.05 8.87 -9.93
CA LEU A 45 -3.86 8.29 -10.57
C LEU A 45 -4.08 7.98 -12.06
N GLY A 46 -5.03 8.63 -12.74
CA GLY A 46 -5.53 8.24 -14.07
C GLY A 46 -4.49 7.95 -15.15
N ASP A 47 -3.30 8.54 -15.05
CA ASP A 47 -2.17 8.30 -15.96
C ASP A 47 -1.28 7.10 -15.57
N TYR A 48 -1.59 6.37 -14.50
CA TYR A 48 -0.78 5.26 -13.99
C TYR A 48 -1.52 3.93 -14.07
N ARG A 49 -0.83 2.90 -14.57
CA ARG A 49 -1.18 1.52 -14.31
C ARG A 49 -0.77 1.17 -12.87
N PHE A 50 -1.77 1.08 -12.01
CA PHE A 50 -1.61 0.77 -10.59
C PHE A 50 -1.74 -0.74 -10.32
N SER A 51 -0.84 -1.32 -9.51
CA SER A 51 -0.94 -2.68 -9.01
C SER A 51 -0.50 -2.75 -7.56
N GLY A 52 -1.43 -3.09 -6.67
CA GLY A 52 -1.22 -3.12 -5.23
C GLY A 52 -2.54 -3.25 -4.48
N PHE A 53 -2.46 -3.44 -3.17
CA PHE A 53 -3.62 -3.65 -2.31
C PHE A 53 -3.28 -3.27 -0.87
N PRO A 54 -4.30 -2.91 -0.06
CA PRO A 54 -4.12 -2.75 1.36
C PRO A 54 -4.03 -4.11 2.06
N LEU A 55 -3.12 -4.22 3.01
CA LEU A 55 -3.06 -5.28 4.01
C LEU A 55 -3.64 -4.75 5.31
N HIS A 56 -4.50 -5.54 5.95
CA HIS A 56 -5.07 -5.24 7.25
C HIS A 56 -4.80 -6.38 8.22
N MET A 57 -4.15 -6.09 9.34
CA MET A 57 -3.88 -7.09 10.38
C MET A 57 -3.66 -6.45 11.75
N PRO A 58 -3.95 -7.16 12.85
CA PRO A 58 -3.62 -6.68 14.19
C PRO A 58 -2.10 -6.60 14.38
N TYR A 59 -1.65 -5.59 15.13
CA TYR A 59 -0.26 -5.49 15.55
C TYR A 59 0.05 -6.52 16.64
N SER A 60 1.16 -7.24 16.46
CA SER A 60 1.80 -8.03 17.51
C SER A 60 3.25 -7.63 17.61
N GLU A 61 3.98 -7.77 16.51
CA GLU A 61 5.37 -7.41 16.34
C GLU A 61 5.60 -6.85 14.93
N VAL A 62 6.75 -6.21 14.73
CA VAL A 62 7.11 -5.64 13.42
C VAL A 62 7.44 -6.75 12.40
N LYS A 63 8.04 -7.87 12.83
CA LYS A 63 8.53 -8.91 11.93
C LYS A 63 7.42 -9.58 11.10
N PRO A 64 6.27 -9.99 11.67
CA PRO A 64 5.13 -10.50 10.89
C PRO A 64 4.59 -9.50 9.86
N LEU A 65 4.62 -8.19 10.17
CA LEU A 65 4.21 -7.15 9.20
C LEU A 65 5.16 -7.12 7.99
N ILE A 66 6.46 -7.16 8.24
CA ILE A 66 7.48 -7.18 7.18
C ILE A 66 7.33 -8.45 6.33
N GLU A 67 7.11 -9.60 6.97
CA GLU A 67 6.88 -10.89 6.30
C GLU A 67 5.61 -10.87 5.44
N ALA A 68 4.52 -10.29 5.93
CA ALA A 68 3.28 -10.13 5.17
C ALA A 68 3.49 -9.24 3.94
N VAL A 69 4.15 -8.08 4.11
CA VAL A 69 4.48 -7.18 2.99
C VAL A 69 5.41 -7.86 1.99
N TYR A 70 6.41 -8.61 2.45
CA TYR A 70 7.34 -9.34 1.58
C TYR A 70 6.58 -10.40 0.77
N SER A 71 5.68 -11.13 1.40
CA SER A 71 4.90 -12.20 0.77
C SER A 71 3.95 -11.70 -0.32
N THR A 72 3.60 -10.40 -0.36
CA THR A 72 2.83 -9.82 -1.46
C THR A 72 3.55 -9.85 -2.80
N GLY A 73 4.88 -9.94 -2.80
CA GLY A 73 5.69 -9.94 -4.02
C GLY A 73 5.68 -8.63 -4.82
N VAL A 74 5.01 -7.57 -4.35
CA VAL A 74 4.94 -6.28 -5.09
C VAL A 74 6.33 -5.72 -5.39
N HIS A 75 7.28 -5.91 -4.45
CA HIS A 75 8.67 -5.50 -4.61
C HIS A 75 9.40 -6.22 -5.76
N ASN A 76 8.95 -7.39 -6.19
CA ASN A 76 9.56 -8.16 -7.28
C ASN A 76 9.13 -7.68 -8.67
N ILE A 77 8.22 -6.71 -8.75
CA ILE A 77 7.78 -6.16 -10.03
C ILE A 77 8.96 -5.47 -10.71
N ASP A 78 9.32 -6.01 -11.87
CA ASP A 78 10.39 -5.50 -12.72
C ASP A 78 9.80 -5.05 -14.06
N ALA A 79 9.60 -3.75 -14.18
CA ALA A 79 9.09 -3.10 -15.38
C ALA A 79 9.84 -1.78 -15.60
N PRO A 80 10.00 -1.34 -16.85
CA PRO A 80 10.69 -0.08 -17.14
C PRO A 80 9.95 1.09 -16.48
N ASN A 81 10.70 1.92 -15.75
CA ASN A 81 10.18 3.06 -15.00
C ASN A 81 9.14 2.71 -13.94
N VAL A 82 9.15 1.48 -13.40
CA VAL A 82 8.31 1.15 -12.25
C VAL A 82 8.66 2.05 -11.07
N GLU A 83 7.61 2.57 -10.45
CA GLU A 83 7.66 3.29 -9.18
C GLU A 83 6.87 2.51 -8.12
N PHE A 84 7.18 2.76 -6.86
CA PHE A 84 6.56 2.09 -5.73
C PHE A 84 5.94 3.12 -4.81
N ALA A 85 4.90 2.71 -4.10
CA ALA A 85 4.29 3.48 -3.02
C ALA A 85 4.03 2.57 -1.83
N LEU A 86 4.33 3.09 -0.64
CA LEU A 86 4.11 2.40 0.62
C LEU A 86 3.56 3.39 1.64
N ALA A 87 2.41 3.08 2.22
CA ALA A 87 1.82 3.85 3.30
C ALA A 87 1.42 2.92 4.45
N VAL A 88 1.49 3.44 5.67
CA VAL A 88 1.11 2.71 6.89
C VAL A 88 0.21 3.62 7.72
N TYR A 89 -0.85 3.03 8.28
CA TYR A 89 -1.75 3.68 9.24
C TYR A 89 -1.99 2.71 10.39
N VAL A 90 -1.96 3.24 11.61
CA VAL A 90 -2.22 2.47 12.83
C VAL A 90 -3.42 3.08 13.52
N HIS A 91 -4.46 2.28 13.68
CA HIS A 91 -5.66 2.67 14.40
C HIS A 91 -5.67 2.06 15.80
N PRO A 92 -5.72 2.87 16.87
CA PRO A 92 -5.80 2.37 18.23
C PRO A 92 -7.24 2.03 18.62
N TYR A 93 -7.44 0.82 19.12
CA TYR A 93 -8.67 0.39 19.78
C TYR A 93 -8.47 0.29 21.30
N PRO A 94 -9.57 0.30 22.08
CA PRO A 94 -9.51 0.03 23.51
C PRO A 94 -8.80 -1.30 23.82
N LYS A 95 -8.25 -1.41 25.05
CA LYS A 95 -7.52 -2.59 25.53
C LYS A 95 -6.23 -2.90 24.76
N ASN A 96 -5.52 -1.86 24.30
CA ASN A 96 -4.22 -1.95 23.62
C ASN A 96 -4.22 -2.80 22.34
N VAL A 97 -5.37 -2.87 21.66
CA VAL A 97 -5.45 -3.50 20.34
C VAL A 97 -5.09 -2.44 19.30
N LEU A 98 -4.13 -2.73 18.44
CA LEU A 98 -3.75 -1.84 17.34
C LEU A 98 -4.10 -2.53 16.02
N SER A 99 -4.94 -1.88 15.22
CA SER A 99 -5.27 -2.27 13.85
C SER A 99 -4.26 -1.62 12.92
N VAL A 100 -3.54 -2.41 12.12
CA VAL A 100 -2.48 -1.92 11.23
C VAL A 100 -2.91 -2.11 9.79
N TRP A 101 -2.92 -0.99 9.07
CA TRP A 101 -3.08 -0.97 7.63
C TRP A 101 -1.76 -0.68 6.95
N ILE A 102 -1.39 -1.50 5.97
CA ILE A 102 -0.22 -1.29 5.12
C ILE A 102 -0.66 -1.32 3.68
N TYR A 103 -0.49 -0.22 2.97
CA TYR A 103 -0.74 -0.18 1.53
C TYR A 103 0.59 -0.29 0.80
N VAL A 104 0.77 -1.35 0.02
CA VAL A 104 1.93 -1.53 -0.85
C VAL A 104 1.48 -1.59 -2.30
N ALA A 105 2.12 -0.81 -3.17
CA ALA A 105 1.78 -0.73 -4.57
C ALA A 105 3.00 -0.47 -5.46
N SER A 106 2.86 -0.90 -6.70
CA SER A 106 3.68 -0.53 -7.85
C SER A 106 2.85 0.27 -8.84
N LEU A 107 3.51 1.22 -9.51
CA LEU A 107 2.90 2.10 -10.49
C LEU A 107 3.79 2.18 -11.73
N ILE A 108 3.16 2.18 -12.90
CA ILE A 108 3.82 2.44 -14.17
C ILE A 108 3.05 3.56 -14.85
N ARG A 109 3.72 4.66 -15.20
CA ARG A 109 3.09 5.76 -15.94
C ARG A 109 2.72 5.29 -17.35
N ASN A 110 1.45 5.34 -17.70
CA ASN A 110 0.97 5.20 -19.07
C ASN A 110 1.49 6.40 -19.86
N ARG A 111 2.06 6.14 -21.05
CA ARG A 111 2.59 7.17 -21.93
C ARG A 111 1.49 7.93 -22.63
#